data_AF-A0A937VD48-F1
#
_entry.id   AF-A0A937VD48-F1
#
_cell.length_a   1.000
_cell.length_b   1.000
_cell.length_c   1.000
_cell.angle_alpha   90.00
_cell.angle_beta   90.00
_cell.angle_gamma   90.00
#
_symmetry.space_group_name_H-M   'P 1'
#
loop_
_entity.id
_entity.type
_entity.pdbx_description
1 polymer ?
#
loop_
_entity_poly.entity_id
_entity_poly.type
_entity_poly.pdbx_seq_one_letter_code
_entity_poly.pdbx_strand_id
1 'polypeptide(L)'
;MSELIFRGKLPSSEELRQMVAQAIAAANPVDDLLELGNRLYAYEQKYQMPSAAFYQRYQAGTLDEELQHCTEWAAIYDLFVKTKRIVEATLMRAAIQPELSEVMA
;
A
#
# COMPACT_ATOMS: atom_id res chain seq x y z
N MET A 1 3.21 4.81 -7.23
CA MET A 1 3.14 6.15 -6.58
C MET A 1 3.25 7.28 -7.60
N SER A 2 2.25 8.17 -7.69
CA SER A 2 2.29 9.35 -8.56
C SER A 2 3.07 10.49 -7.89
N GLU A 3 4.15 10.97 -8.53
CA GLU A 3 4.92 12.11 -8.04
C GLU A 3 4.25 13.44 -8.41
N LEU A 4 4.06 14.32 -7.42
CA LEU A 4 3.62 15.70 -7.63
C LEU A 4 4.85 16.60 -7.77
N ILE A 5 5.29 16.83 -9.02
CA ILE A 5 6.42 17.71 -9.32
C ILE A 5 5.91 19.14 -9.55
N PHE A 6 6.21 20.05 -8.62
CA PHE A 6 5.89 21.47 -8.77
C PHE A 6 7.05 22.21 -9.45
N ARG A 7 6.85 22.66 -10.69
CA ARG A 7 7.77 23.56 -11.39
C ARG A 7 7.18 24.97 -11.41
N GLY A 8 7.68 25.87 -10.55
CA GLY A 8 7.28 27.29 -10.52
C GLY A 8 6.74 27.77 -9.17
N LYS A 9 5.76 28.67 -9.21
CA LYS A 9 5.15 29.28 -8.02
C LYS A 9 4.42 28.21 -7.19
N LEU A 10 4.68 28.17 -5.89
CA LEU A 10 4.01 27.24 -4.97
C LEU A 10 2.48 27.44 -5.04
N PRO A 11 1.69 26.36 -5.18
CA PRO A 11 0.23 26.46 -5.20
C PRO A 11 -0.28 27.02 -3.88
N SER A 12 -1.44 27.68 -3.92
CA SER A 12 -2.14 28.06 -2.70
C SER A 12 -2.54 26.82 -1.88
N SER A 13 -2.80 27.00 -0.58
CA SER A 13 -3.19 25.87 0.29
C SER A 13 -4.44 25.14 -0.21
N GLU A 14 -5.36 25.84 -0.86
CA GLU A 14 -6.60 25.27 -1.40
C GLU A 14 -6.34 24.44 -2.66
N GLU A 15 -5.53 24.96 -3.59
CA GLU A 15 -5.12 24.23 -4.79
C GLU A 15 -4.33 22.97 -4.44
N LEU A 16 -3.44 23.04 -3.45
CA LEU A 16 -2.71 21.87 -2.95
C LEU A 16 -3.67 20.80 -2.40
N ARG A 17 -4.67 21.19 -1.61
CA ARG A 17 -5.68 20.25 -1.07
C ARG A 17 -6.46 19.57 -2.17
N GLN A 18 -6.88 20.31 -3.20
CA GLN A 18 -7.60 19.74 -4.34
C GLN A 18 -6.73 18.78 -5.15
N MET A 19 -5.46 19.14 -5.40
CA MET A 19 -4.52 18.27 -6.11
C MET A 19 -4.25 16.98 -5.35
N VAL A 20 -4.07 17.06 -4.02
CA VAL A 20 -3.92 15.87 -3.16
C VAL A 20 -5.19 15.02 -3.17
N ALA A 21 -6.37 15.63 -3.07
CA ALA A 21 -7.64 14.90 -3.13
C ALA A 21 -7.84 14.19 -4.47
N GLN A 22 -7.49 14.82 -5.59
CA GLN A 22 -7.54 14.20 -6.92
C GLN A 22 -6.53 13.07 -7.07
N ALA A 23 -5.30 13.25 -6.58
CA ALA A 23 -4.28 12.20 -6.60
C ALA A 23 -4.70 10.99 -5.75
N ILE A 24 -5.33 11.22 -4.60
CA ILE A 24 -5.89 10.16 -3.76
C ILE A 24 -7.07 9.48 -4.45
N ALA A 25 -7.96 10.24 -5.12
CA ALA A 25 -9.10 9.69 -5.85
C ALA A 25 -8.67 8.88 -7.09
N ALA A 26 -7.55 9.26 -7.71
CA ALA A 26 -6.95 8.53 -8.82
C ALA A 26 -6.07 7.35 -8.37
N ALA A 27 -5.75 7.24 -7.08
CA ALA A 27 -4.97 6.13 -6.55
C ALA A 27 -5.79 4.84 -6.64
N ASN A 28 -5.25 3.84 -7.34
CA ASN A 28 -5.83 2.51 -7.40
C ASN A 28 -5.14 1.63 -6.35
N PRO A 29 -5.79 1.36 -5.20
CA PRO A 29 -5.17 0.58 -4.13
C PRO A 29 -4.88 -0.88 -4.53
N VAL A 30 -5.48 -1.36 -5.63
CA VAL A 30 -5.16 -2.69 -6.19
C VAL A 30 -3.82 -2.66 -6.91
N ASP A 31 -3.52 -1.61 -7.68
CA ASP A 31 -2.23 -1.47 -8.37
C ASP A 31 -1.09 -1.33 -7.34
N ASP A 32 -1.31 -0.52 -6.30
CA ASP A 32 -0.37 -0.38 -5.18
C ASP A 32 -0.14 -1.73 -4.48
N LEU A 33 -1.20 -2.53 -4.28
CA LEU A 33 -1.10 -3.85 -3.67
C LEU A 33 -0.27 -4.82 -4.52
N LEU A 34 -0.44 -4.79 -5.84
CA LEU A 34 0.33 -5.60 -6.79
C LEU A 34 1.80 -5.17 -6.82
N GLU A 35 2.08 -3.87 -6.82
CA GLU A 35 3.46 -3.34 -6.76
C GLU A 35 4.18 -3.82 -5.49
N LEU A 36 3.52 -3.69 -4.34
CA LEU A 36 4.06 -4.15 -3.05
C LEU A 36 4.28 -5.66 -3.05
N GLY A 37 3.34 -6.45 -3.58
CA GLY A 37 3.46 -7.90 -3.71
C GLY A 37 4.68 -8.31 -4.55
N ASN A 38 4.92 -7.64 -5.68
CA ASN A 38 6.09 -7.90 -6.52
C ASN A 38 7.41 -7.58 -5.81
N ARG A 39 7.46 -6.47 -5.06
CA ARG A 39 8.64 -6.11 -4.25
C ARG A 39 8.91 -7.15 -3.17
N LEU A 40 7.87 -7.59 -2.45
CA LEU A 40 7.98 -8.67 -1.46
C LEU A 40 8.50 -9.96 -2.09
N TYR A 41 7.94 -10.36 -3.22
CA TYR A 41 8.39 -11.56 -3.93
C TYR A 41 9.88 -11.50 -4.28
N ALA A 42 10.41 -10.33 -4.68
CA ALA A 42 11.84 -10.17 -4.93
C ALA A 42 12.70 -10.41 -3.67
N TYR A 43 12.27 -9.93 -2.50
CA TYR A 43 12.96 -10.24 -1.24
C TYR A 43 12.85 -11.72 -0.88
N GLU A 44 11.68 -12.32 -1.03
CA GLU A 44 11.48 -13.76 -0.74
C GLU A 44 12.37 -14.65 -1.61
N GLN A 45 12.53 -14.30 -2.88
CA GLN A 45 13.46 -15.00 -3.78
C GLN A 45 14.92 -14.76 -3.39
N LYS A 46 15.28 -13.53 -3.03
CA LYS A 46 16.67 -13.19 -2.65
C LYS A 46 17.11 -13.90 -1.37
N TYR A 47 16.25 -13.91 -0.36
CA TYR A 47 16.58 -14.39 0.98
C TYR A 47 15.99 -15.77 1.31
N GLN A 48 15.26 -16.38 0.37
CA GLN A 48 14.64 -17.70 0.51
C GLN A 48 13.78 -17.83 1.78
N MET A 49 13.11 -16.74 2.16
CA MET A 49 12.31 -16.63 3.36
C MET A 49 10.99 -15.92 3.04
N PRO A 50 9.82 -16.50 3.41
CA PRO A 50 8.55 -15.83 3.24
C PRO A 50 8.49 -14.50 4.01
N SER A 51 7.92 -13.45 3.42
CA SER A 51 7.88 -12.11 4.02
C SER A 51 7.14 -12.10 5.35
N ALA A 52 6.12 -12.96 5.51
CA ALA A 52 5.41 -13.13 6.77
C ALA A 52 6.31 -13.69 7.89
N ALA A 53 7.16 -14.67 7.56
CA ALA A 53 8.09 -15.28 8.50
C ALA A 53 9.22 -14.30 8.84
N PHE A 54 9.75 -13.60 7.84
CA PHE A 54 10.71 -12.51 8.03
C PHE A 54 10.14 -11.46 9.00
N TYR A 55 8.93 -10.96 8.74
CA TYR A 55 8.34 -9.89 9.54
C TYR A 55 8.11 -10.29 11.00
N GLN A 56 7.67 -11.52 11.24
CA GLN A 56 7.55 -12.05 12.62
C GLN A 56 8.89 -12.07 13.35
N ARG A 57 9.95 -12.57 12.69
CA ARG A 57 11.31 -12.61 13.27
C ARG A 57 11.92 -11.23 13.44
N TYR A 58 11.64 -10.31 12.50
CA TYR A 58 12.05 -8.91 12.56
C TYR A 58 11.46 -8.20 13.78
N GLN A 59 10.16 -8.37 14.03
CA GLN A 59 9.51 -7.82 15.21
C GLN A 59 10.01 -8.45 16.52
N ALA A 60 10.38 -9.73 16.49
CA ALA A 60 10.94 -10.42 17.64
C ALA A 60 12.41 -10.06 17.91
N GLY A 61 13.09 -9.38 16.98
CA GLY A 61 14.53 -9.09 17.08
C GLY A 61 15.41 -10.33 17.01
N THR A 62 14.92 -11.41 16.38
CA THR A 62 15.60 -12.71 16.31
C THR A 62 16.22 -12.98 14.94
N LEU A 63 16.37 -11.97 14.09
CA LEU A 63 17.06 -12.10 12.81
C LEU A 63 18.58 -12.01 13.00
N ASP A 64 19.32 -12.54 12.04
CA ASP A 64 20.74 -12.25 11.93
C ASP A 64 20.98 -10.74 11.67
N GLU A 65 22.20 -10.24 11.91
CA GLU A 65 22.51 -8.82 11.76
C GLU A 65 22.19 -8.28 10.35
N GLU A 66 22.39 -9.08 9.30
CA GLU A 66 22.12 -8.67 7.92
C GLU A 66 20.62 -8.43 7.68
N LEU A 67 19.76 -9.37 8.10
CA LEU A 67 18.31 -9.28 7.94
C LEU A 67 17.69 -8.30 8.95
N GLN A 68 18.29 -8.11 10.13
CA GLN A 68 17.82 -7.15 11.13
C GLN A 68 17.91 -5.70 10.63
N HIS A 69 18.83 -5.41 9.69
CA HIS A 69 18.94 -4.11 9.03
C HIS A 69 18.04 -3.95 7.79
N CYS A 70 17.32 -5.00 7.37
CA CYS A 70 16.39 -4.94 6.22
C CYS A 70 15.07 -4.24 6.58
N THR A 71 15.16 -3.00 7.06
CA THR A 71 14.02 -2.15 7.46
C THR A 71 13.06 -1.88 6.32
N GLU A 72 13.57 -1.79 5.08
CA GLU A 72 12.75 -1.60 3.88
C GLU A 72 11.81 -2.79 3.66
N TRP A 73 12.30 -4.02 3.78
CA TRP A 73 11.46 -5.22 3.61
C TRP A 73 10.35 -5.25 4.66
N ALA A 74 10.65 -4.91 5.91
CA ALA A 74 9.66 -4.84 6.98
C ALA A 74 8.61 -3.75 6.71
N ALA A 75 9.03 -2.59 6.24
CA ALA A 75 8.13 -1.49 5.88
C ALA A 75 7.21 -1.84 4.70
N ILE A 76 7.76 -2.48 3.65
CA ILE A 76 6.98 -2.93 2.49
C ILE A 76 5.94 -3.97 2.94
N TYR A 77 6.32 -4.91 3.79
CA TYR A 77 5.39 -5.95 4.26
C TYR A 77 4.25 -5.36 5.10
N ASP A 78 4.57 -4.45 6.02
CA ASP A 78 3.55 -3.75 6.81
C ASP A 78 2.59 -2.95 5.92
N LEU A 79 3.13 -2.22 4.92
CA LEU A 79 2.31 -1.48 3.97
C LEU A 79 1.43 -2.40 3.12
N PHE A 80 1.96 -3.52 2.65
CA PHE A 80 1.21 -4.53 1.92
C PHE A 80 0.01 -5.04 2.73
N VAL A 81 0.23 -5.40 4.00
CA VAL A 81 -0.85 -5.89 4.88
C VAL A 81 -1.92 -4.82 5.10
N LYS A 82 -1.52 -3.56 5.30
CA LYS A 82 -2.46 -2.44 5.45
C LYS A 82 -3.28 -2.20 4.18
N THR A 83 -2.63 -2.13 3.02
CA THR A 83 -3.30 -1.92 1.73
C THR A 83 -4.25 -3.08 1.41
N LYS A 84 -3.82 -4.33 1.67
CA LYS A 84 -4.66 -5.53 1.50
C LYS A 84 -5.97 -5.41 2.28
N ARG A 85 -5.89 -5.02 3.57
CA ARG A 85 -7.08 -4.85 4.42
C ARG A 85 -8.03 -3.77 3.91
N ILE A 86 -7.50 -2.67 3.37
CA ILE A 86 -8.32 -1.59 2.78
C ILE A 86 -9.07 -2.10 1.55
N VAL A 87 -8.37 -2.84 0.67
CA VAL A 87 -8.97 -3.44 -0.52
C VAL A 87 -10.05 -4.44 -0.13
N GLU A 88 -9.75 -5.37 0.79
CA GLU A 88 -10.71 -6.36 1.29
C GLU A 88 -11.97 -5.71 1.89
N ALA A 89 -11.80 -4.71 2.76
CA ALA A 89 -12.93 -3.99 3.36
C ALA A 89 -13.76 -3.23 2.32
N THR A 90 -13.12 -2.68 1.28
CA THR A 90 -13.81 -1.97 0.20
C THR A 90 -14.59 -2.93 -0.69
N LEU A 91 -14.00 -4.07 -1.04
CA LEU A 91 -14.68 -5.14 -1.78
C LEU A 91 -15.85 -5.73 -0.99
N MET A 92 -15.69 -5.98 0.32
CA MET A 92 -16.79 -6.44 1.17
C MET A 92 -17.96 -5.46 1.19
N ARG A 93 -17.69 -4.15 1.33
CA ARG A 93 -18.76 -3.12 1.27
C ARG A 93 -19.47 -3.12 -0.08
N ALA A 94 -18.71 -3.17 -1.18
CA ALA A 94 -19.28 -3.22 -2.52
C ALA A 94 -20.12 -4.48 -2.76
N ALA A 95 -19.66 -5.65 -2.29
CA ALA A 95 -20.35 -6.92 -2.43
C ALA A 95 -21.63 -7.02 -1.58
N ILE A 96 -21.70 -6.30 -0.46
CA ILE A 96 -22.89 -6.28 0.43
C ILE A 96 -23.92 -5.21 0.00
N GLN A 97 -23.53 -4.21 -0.80
CA GLN A 97 -24.43 -3.15 -1.30
C GLN A 97 -24.81 -3.26 -2.80
N PRO A 98 -25.26 -4.40 -3.36
CA PRO A 98 -25.72 -4.41 -4.74
C PRO A 98 -27.09 -3.72 -4.95
N GLU A 99 -27.92 -3.58 -3.90
CA GLU A 99 -29.37 -3.29 -4.03
C GLU A 99 -29.77 -1.79 -4.00
N LEU A 100 -28.88 -0.85 -3.64
CA LEU A 100 -29.28 0.58 -3.52
C LEU A 100 -29.22 1.37 -4.84
N SER A 101 -28.62 0.80 -5.89
CA SER A 101 -28.57 1.42 -7.22
C SER A 101 -29.81 1.14 -8.06
N GLU A 102 -30.57 0.06 -7.80
CA GLU A 102 -31.80 -0.23 -8.54
C GLU A 102 -33.03 0.58 -8.06
N VAL A 103 -32.96 1.19 -6.87
CA VAL A 103 -34.09 1.96 -6.30
C VAL A 103 -34.08 3.44 -6.71
N MET A 104 -33.06 3.88 -7.47
CA MET A 104 -32.91 5.29 -7.90
C MET A 104 -32.74 5.47 -9.42
N ALA A 105 -33.12 4.48 -10.23
CA ALA A 105 -33.19 4.59 -11.70
C ALA A 105 -34.62 4.88 -12.17
#